data_AF-A0A4Q5QY30-F1
#
_entry.id   AF-A0A4Q5QY30-F1
#
_cell.length_a   1.000
_cell.length_b   1.000
_cell.length_c   1.000
_cell.angle_alpha   90.00
_cell.angle_beta   90.00
_cell.angle_gamma   90.00
#
_symmetry.space_group_name_H-M   'P 1'
#
loop_
_entity.id
_entity.type
_entity.pdbx_description
1 polymer ?
#
loop_
_entity_poly.entity_id
_entity_poly.type
_entity_poly.pdbx_seq_one_letter_code
_entity_poly.pdbx_strand_id
1 'polypeptide(L)'
;MAHTDSHTHSEHASQPFHGNTHSPEVTHHEHSFDSRAIWRTFWILLGITCVELIVGMFIAPHFHSLKLMFNILYMILTAAKAFYIIAEFMHLKHEIKNMIMTIAVPALLFIWFLAAFLWDGNSFKNLRNKFDRNHDAKRTEKVAPATGTEAQKPGAIH
;
A
#
# COMPACT_ATOMS: atom_id res chain seq x y z
N MET A 1 99.73 15.28 11.31
CA MET A 1 98.89 14.61 10.30
C MET A 1 98.96 13.13 10.62
N ALA A 2 97.94 12.40 11.09
CA ALA A 2 96.50 12.59 11.29
C ALA A 2 96.14 11.99 12.68
N HIS A 3 95.27 12.56 13.50
CA HIS A 3 93.79 12.45 13.51
C HIS A 3 93.22 11.06 13.21
N THR A 4 92.18 10.71 14.00
CA THR A 4 91.14 9.70 13.73
C THR A 4 91.29 8.39 14.51
N ASP A 5 90.30 7.83 15.20
CA ASP A 5 89.07 8.34 15.85
C ASP A 5 88.64 7.27 16.86
N SER A 6 87.97 7.74 17.91
CA SER A 6 87.13 6.96 18.81
C SER A 6 85.90 6.40 18.10
N HIS A 7 85.19 5.52 18.81
CA HIS A 7 83.83 5.02 18.54
C HIS A 7 83.73 3.67 17.83
N THR A 8 83.86 2.63 18.66
CA THR A 8 83.20 1.34 18.47
C THR A 8 81.70 1.57 18.31
N HIS A 9 81.21 1.36 17.09
CA HIS A 9 79.80 1.42 16.74
C HIS A 9 79.00 0.33 17.46
N SER A 10 77.91 0.80 18.07
CA SER A 10 76.79 0.15 18.71
C SER A 10 76.41 -1.22 18.14
N GLU A 11 76.28 -2.21 19.03
CA GLU A 11 75.46 -3.40 18.83
C GLU A 11 74.04 -2.96 18.40
N HIS A 12 73.68 -3.23 17.15
CA HIS A 12 72.31 -3.10 16.69
C HIS A 12 71.54 -4.31 17.20
N ALA A 13 70.98 -4.17 18.40
CA ALA A 13 70.04 -5.11 18.97
C ALA A 13 68.92 -5.37 17.95
N SER A 14 68.84 -6.61 17.50
CA SER A 14 67.74 -7.16 16.71
C SER A 14 66.43 -6.98 17.50
N GLN A 15 65.60 -6.04 17.07
CA GLN A 15 64.23 -5.97 17.56
C GLN A 15 63.47 -7.22 17.07
N PRO A 16 62.82 -7.99 17.96
CA PRO A 16 61.85 -8.97 17.50
C PRO A 16 60.67 -8.17 16.93
N PHE A 17 60.52 -8.21 15.62
CA PHE A 17 59.30 -7.78 14.95
C PHE A 17 58.17 -8.69 15.41
N HIS A 18 57.54 -8.34 16.53
CA HIS A 18 56.23 -8.85 16.89
C HIS A 18 55.24 -8.24 15.91
N GLY A 19 55.16 -8.84 14.73
CA GLY A 19 54.00 -8.71 13.87
C GLY A 19 52.82 -9.27 14.62
N ASN A 20 52.14 -8.43 15.40
CA ASN A 20 50.76 -8.67 15.78
C ASN A 20 49.95 -8.64 14.47
N THR A 21 49.91 -9.77 13.78
CA THR A 21 48.83 -10.10 12.87
C THR A 21 47.57 -10.15 13.71
N HIS A 22 46.99 -8.97 13.94
CA HIS A 22 45.57 -8.82 14.18
C HIS A 22 44.90 -9.33 12.92
N SER A 23 44.70 -10.65 12.88
CA SER A 23 43.68 -11.26 12.05
C SER A 23 42.41 -10.44 12.31
N PRO A 24 41.72 -9.92 11.29
CA PRO A 24 40.36 -9.47 11.51
C PRO A 24 39.63 -10.72 11.97
N GLU A 25 39.35 -10.80 13.27
CA GLU A 25 38.34 -11.70 13.78
C GLU A 25 37.09 -11.33 13.00
N VAL A 26 36.76 -12.17 12.03
CA VAL A 26 35.44 -12.16 11.41
C VAL A 26 34.53 -12.62 12.54
N THR A 27 34.14 -11.68 13.40
CA THR A 27 33.01 -11.84 14.28
C THR A 27 31.85 -12.10 13.33
N HIS A 28 31.53 -13.39 13.18
CA HIS A 28 30.27 -13.84 12.63
C HIS A 28 29.20 -13.35 13.58
N HIS A 29 28.81 -12.08 13.42
CA HIS A 29 27.56 -11.57 13.93
C HIS A 29 26.48 -12.43 13.26
N GLU A 30 26.02 -13.46 13.97
CA GLU A 30 24.78 -14.15 13.63
C GLU A 30 23.69 -13.08 13.60
N HIS A 31 23.36 -12.61 12.40
CA HIS A 31 22.11 -11.93 12.14
C HIS A 31 21.00 -12.97 12.35
N SER A 32 20.57 -13.15 13.60
CA SER A 32 19.36 -13.89 13.90
C SER A 32 18.20 -13.12 13.27
N PHE A 33 17.89 -13.46 12.02
CA PHE A 33 16.77 -12.93 11.27
C PHE A 33 15.53 -12.97 12.16
N ASP A 34 14.87 -11.82 12.30
CA ASP A 34 13.79 -11.55 13.25
C ASP A 34 12.45 -12.21 12.83
N SER A 35 12.53 -13.47 12.40
CA SER A 35 11.44 -14.31 11.89
C SER A 35 10.26 -14.36 12.86
N ARG A 36 10.53 -14.18 14.16
CA ARG A 36 9.51 -14.16 15.22
C ARG A 36 8.61 -12.93 15.13
N ALA A 37 9.14 -11.76 14.74
CA ALA A 37 8.33 -10.58 14.49
C ALA A 37 7.43 -10.78 13.26
N ILE A 38 8.01 -11.31 12.17
CA ILE A 38 7.29 -11.62 10.93
C ILE A 38 6.12 -12.56 11.19
N TRP A 39 6.35 -13.63 11.95
CA TRP A 39 5.33 -14.62 12.28
C TRP A 39 4.21 -14.02 13.13
N ARG A 40 4.55 -13.17 14.11
CA ARG A 40 3.55 -12.46 14.93
C ARG A 40 2.67 -11.57 14.07
N THR A 41 3.26 -10.76 13.20
CA THR A 41 2.54 -9.86 12.28
C THR A 41 1.63 -10.65 11.35
N PHE A 42 2.14 -11.75 10.80
CA PHE A 42 1.38 -12.64 9.93
C PHE A 42 0.11 -13.15 10.63
N TRP A 43 0.21 -13.66 11.86
CA TRP A 43 -0.94 -14.17 12.61
C TRP A 43 -1.94 -13.09 13.00
N ILE A 44 -1.47 -11.93 13.45
CA ILE A 44 -2.35 -10.79 13.77
C ILE A 44 -3.14 -10.38 12.53
N LEU A 45 -2.46 -10.24 11.40
CA LEU A 45 -3.10 -9.80 10.17
C LEU A 45 -4.00 -10.85 9.54
N LEU A 46 -3.64 -12.14 9.69
CA LEU A 46 -4.48 -13.26 9.29
C LEU A 46 -5.77 -13.26 10.11
N GLY A 47 -5.68 -13.09 11.44
CA GLY A 47 -6.83 -12.99 12.31
C GLY A 47 -7.77 -11.84 11.90
N ILE A 48 -7.22 -10.63 11.72
CA ILE A 48 -7.98 -9.47 11.25
C ILE A 48 -8.65 -9.75 9.89
N THR A 49 -7.91 -10.33 8.94
CA THR A 49 -8.43 -10.65 7.60
C THR A 49 -9.55 -11.70 7.67
N CYS A 50 -9.42 -12.74 8.49
CA CYS A 50 -10.46 -13.75 8.68
C CYS A 50 -11.74 -13.13 9.26
N VAL A 51 -11.60 -12.29 10.29
CA VAL A 51 -12.73 -11.58 10.90
C VAL A 51 -13.41 -10.67 9.88
N GLU A 52 -12.62 -9.89 9.13
CA GLU A 52 -13.11 -8.99 8.09
C GLU A 52 -13.89 -9.75 7.00
N LEU A 53 -13.38 -10.89 6.53
CA LEU A 53 -14.07 -11.74 5.55
C LEU A 53 -15.35 -12.35 6.11
N ILE A 54 -15.36 -12.79 7.37
CA ILE A 54 -16.56 -13.35 7.99
C ILE A 54 -17.64 -12.27 8.10
N VAL A 55 -17.27 -11.06 8.53
CA VAL A 55 -18.19 -9.91 8.62
C VAL A 55 -18.70 -9.50 7.24
N GLY A 56 -17.81 -9.41 6.24
CA GLY A 56 -18.18 -9.07 4.87
C GLY A 56 -19.04 -10.12 4.18
N MET A 57 -18.74 -11.41 4.38
CA MET A 57 -19.41 -12.51 3.68
C MET A 57 -20.70 -12.95 4.35
N PHE A 58 -20.78 -12.96 5.68
CA PHE A 58 -21.94 -13.50 6.41
C PHE A 58 -22.83 -12.43 7.03
N ILE A 59 -22.28 -11.33 7.55
CA ILE A 59 -23.05 -10.29 8.25
C ILE A 59 -23.56 -9.21 7.29
N ALA A 60 -22.72 -8.70 6.39
CA ALA A 60 -23.11 -7.64 5.45
C ALA A 60 -24.32 -7.98 4.53
N PRO A 61 -24.55 -9.23 4.08
CA PRO A 61 -25.72 -9.56 3.27
C PRO A 61 -27.05 -9.45 4.02
N HIS A 62 -27.04 -9.72 5.33
CA HIS A 62 -28.25 -9.78 6.15
C HIS A 62 -28.78 -8.39 6.50
N PHE A 63 -27.90 -7.39 6.67
CA PHE A 63 -28.26 -6.05 7.14
C PHE A 63 -28.24 -5.01 6.02
N HIS A 64 -29.31 -4.94 5.23
CA HIS A 64 -29.44 -4.03 4.08
C HIS A 64 -29.23 -2.55 4.41
N SER A 65 -29.75 -2.08 5.54
CA SER A 65 -29.65 -0.67 5.96
C SER A 65 -28.24 -0.25 6.38
N LEU A 66 -27.39 -1.20 6.78
CA LEU A 66 -26.04 -0.95 7.26
C LEU A 66 -24.96 -1.34 6.24
N LYS A 67 -25.34 -1.80 5.04
CA LYS A 67 -24.41 -2.21 3.97
C LYS A 67 -23.35 -1.16 3.67
N LEU A 68 -23.74 0.11 3.59
CA LEU A 68 -22.80 1.20 3.31
C LEU A 68 -21.74 1.32 4.41
N MET A 69 -22.15 1.22 5.67
CA MET A 69 -21.24 1.29 6.83
C MET A 69 -20.25 0.12 6.83
N PHE A 70 -20.73 -1.11 6.61
CA PHE A 70 -19.87 -2.28 6.53
C PHE A 70 -18.89 -2.24 5.35
N ASN A 71 -19.31 -1.70 4.20
CA ASN A 71 -18.43 -1.52 3.04
C ASN A 71 -17.31 -0.52 3.32
N ILE A 72 -17.62 0.61 3.98
CA ILE A 72 -16.62 1.60 4.37
C ILE A 72 -15.67 1.01 5.43
N LEU A 73 -16.22 0.31 6.42
CA LEU A 73 -15.44 -0.36 7.45
C LEU A 73 -14.46 -1.38 6.86
N TYR A 74 -14.93 -2.23 5.95
CA TYR A 74 -14.10 -3.19 5.21
C TYR A 74 -12.96 -2.48 4.45
N MET A 75 -13.28 -1.40 3.73
CA MET A 75 -12.27 -0.61 3.01
C MET A 75 -11.19 -0.05 3.94
N ILE A 76 -11.59 0.45 5.12
CA ILE A 76 -10.67 1.00 6.12
C ILE A 76 -9.82 -0.10 6.76
N LEU A 77 -10.40 -1.25 7.14
CA LEU A 77 -9.65 -2.37 7.72
C LEU A 77 -8.61 -2.91 6.73
N THR A 78 -8.99 -3.09 5.46
CA THR A 78 -8.07 -3.48 4.40
C THR A 78 -6.91 -2.48 4.27
N ALA A 79 -7.20 -1.17 4.27
CA ALA A 79 -6.16 -0.13 4.21
C ALA A 79 -5.25 -0.13 5.45
N ALA A 80 -5.84 -0.26 6.65
CA ALA A 80 -5.11 -0.33 7.92
C ALA A 80 -4.19 -1.56 7.95
N LYS A 81 -4.63 -2.71 7.43
CA LYS A 81 -3.80 -3.92 7.34
C LYS A 81 -2.59 -3.68 6.44
N ALA A 82 -2.79 -3.02 5.29
CA ALA A 82 -1.71 -2.73 4.36
C ALA A 82 -0.68 -1.77 5.00
N PHE A 83 -1.17 -0.76 5.72
CA PHE A 83 -0.29 0.13 6.47
C PHE A 83 0.43 -0.59 7.61
N TYR A 84 -0.21 -1.52 8.32
CA TYR A 84 0.40 -2.29 9.41
C TYR A 84 1.51 -3.21 8.93
N ILE A 85 1.33 -3.88 7.77
CA ILE A 85 2.40 -4.61 7.07
C ILE A 85 3.58 -3.69 6.84
N ILE A 86 3.34 -2.54 6.23
CA ILE A 86 4.40 -1.59 5.90
C ILE A 86 5.08 -1.14 7.21
N ALA A 87 4.35 -0.60 8.17
CA ALA A 87 4.90 -0.06 9.41
C ALA A 87 5.75 -1.08 10.19
N GLU A 88 5.26 -2.30 10.40
CA GLU A 88 5.98 -3.33 11.18
C GLU A 88 7.23 -3.83 10.42
N PHE A 89 7.16 -4.00 9.09
CA PHE A 89 8.35 -4.33 8.28
C PHE A 89 9.28 -3.13 8.02
N MET A 90 8.83 -1.90 8.31
CA MET A 90 9.58 -0.67 8.10
C MET A 90 10.24 -0.13 9.38
N HIS A 91 9.71 -0.45 10.57
CA HIS A 91 10.20 0.13 11.83
C HIS A 91 11.41 -0.62 12.43
N LEU A 92 11.60 -1.89 12.11
CA LEU A 92 12.69 -2.74 12.65
C LEU A 92 14.05 -2.54 11.96
N LYS A 93 14.29 -1.36 11.40
CA LYS A 93 15.03 -1.26 10.14
C LYS A 93 15.98 -0.07 10.07
N HIS A 94 16.86 0.08 11.06
CA HIS A 94 18.06 0.88 10.81
C HIS A 94 19.01 0.19 9.82
N GLU A 95 19.00 -1.15 9.70
CA GLU A 95 19.87 -1.91 8.79
C GLU A 95 19.33 -2.08 7.37
N ILE A 96 18.02 -2.15 7.15
CA ILE A 96 17.48 -2.67 5.88
C ILE A 96 16.94 -1.57 4.94
N LYS A 97 17.28 -0.28 5.08
CA LYS A 97 16.74 0.83 4.22
C LYS A 97 16.68 0.48 2.72
N ASN A 98 17.62 -0.29 2.20
CA ASN A 98 17.59 -0.80 0.82
C ASN A 98 16.35 -1.68 0.49
N MET A 99 15.90 -2.53 1.41
CA MET A 99 14.65 -3.30 1.27
C MET A 99 13.38 -2.45 1.45
N ILE A 100 13.49 -1.22 1.99
CA ILE A 100 12.30 -0.34 2.05
C ILE A 100 11.89 0.00 0.64
N MET A 101 12.89 0.32 -0.19
CA MET A 101 12.73 0.83 -1.52
C MET A 101 12.17 -0.26 -2.44
N THR A 102 12.58 -1.51 -2.25
CA THR A 102 12.06 -2.65 -3.03
C THR A 102 10.60 -2.99 -2.73
N ILE A 103 10.09 -2.71 -1.52
CA ILE A 103 8.67 -2.91 -1.16
C ILE A 103 7.85 -1.63 -1.42
N ALA A 104 8.44 -0.45 -1.20
CA ALA A 104 7.77 0.83 -1.36
C ALA A 104 7.52 1.16 -2.84
N VAL A 105 8.45 0.87 -3.75
CA VAL A 105 8.26 1.10 -5.19
C VAL A 105 7.04 0.35 -5.76
N PRO A 106 6.90 -0.99 -5.58
CA PRO A 106 5.72 -1.69 -6.04
C PRO A 106 4.43 -1.22 -5.33
N ALA A 107 4.48 -0.86 -4.05
CA ALA A 107 3.33 -0.30 -3.35
C ALA A 107 2.88 1.06 -3.93
N LEU A 108 3.83 1.94 -4.25
CA LEU A 108 3.56 3.27 -4.81
C LEU A 108 3.06 3.18 -6.25
N LEU A 109 3.64 2.27 -7.06
CA LEU A 109 3.13 1.96 -8.40
C LEU A 109 1.72 1.38 -8.35
N PHE A 110 1.39 0.55 -7.36
CA PHE A 110 0.04 0.02 -7.19
C PHE A 110 -0.99 1.11 -6.87
N ILE A 111 -0.67 2.05 -5.97
CA ILE A 111 -1.54 3.19 -5.65
C ILE A 111 -1.70 4.12 -6.86
N TRP A 112 -0.61 4.42 -7.56
CA TRP A 112 -0.65 5.23 -8.78
C TRP A 112 -1.51 4.58 -9.86
N PHE A 113 -1.36 3.26 -10.05
CA PHE A 113 -2.17 2.48 -10.97
C PHE A 113 -3.66 2.50 -10.60
N LEU A 114 -4.01 2.28 -9.32
CA LEU A 114 -5.39 2.39 -8.84
C LEU A 114 -5.99 3.78 -9.11
N ALA A 115 -5.22 4.85 -8.91
CA ALA A 115 -5.67 6.21 -9.18
C ALA A 115 -5.89 6.46 -10.68
N ALA A 116 -4.97 6.01 -11.54
CA ALA A 116 -5.12 6.12 -13.00
C ALA A 116 -6.36 5.35 -13.49
N PHE A 117 -6.56 4.13 -13.01
CA PHE A 117 -7.73 3.31 -13.32
C PHE A 117 -9.03 3.90 -12.79
N LEU A 118 -9.02 4.55 -11.63
CA LEU A 118 -10.21 5.21 -11.09
C LEU A 118 -10.59 6.45 -11.90
N TRP A 119 -9.59 7.23 -12.34
CA TRP A 119 -9.79 8.38 -13.22
C TRP A 119 -10.36 7.96 -14.58
N ASP A 120 -9.76 6.97 -15.22
CA ASP A 120 -10.22 6.46 -16.51
C ASP A 120 -11.56 5.70 -16.38
N GLY A 121 -11.76 4.98 -15.27
CA GLY A 121 -13.04 4.35 -14.93
C GLY A 121 -14.19 5.35 -14.78
N ASN A 122 -13.92 6.54 -14.22
CA ASN A 122 -14.91 7.62 -14.15
C ASN A 122 -15.24 8.18 -15.55
N SER A 123 -14.24 8.28 -16.43
CA SER A 123 -14.43 8.62 -17.84
C SER A 123 -15.29 7.57 -18.56
N PHE A 124 -14.98 6.29 -18.38
CA PHE A 124 -15.73 5.16 -18.93
C PHE A 124 -17.19 5.13 -18.47
N LYS A 125 -17.45 5.39 -17.18
CA LYS A 125 -18.81 5.47 -16.63
C LYS A 125 -19.59 6.64 -17.24
N ASN A 126 -18.94 7.80 -17.42
CA ASN A 126 -19.54 8.98 -18.03
C ASN A 126 -19.88 8.75 -19.51
N LEU A 127 -19.00 8.08 -20.26
CA LEU A 127 -19.24 7.71 -21.65
C LEU A 127 -20.41 6.73 -21.78
N ARG A 128 -20.47 5.70 -20.93
CA ARG A 128 -21.61 4.75 -20.92
C ARG A 128 -22.95 5.43 -20.64
N ASN A 129 -23.00 6.39 -19.72
CA ASN A 129 -24.22 7.15 -19.44
C ASN A 129 -24.66 8.02 -20.64
N LYS A 130 -23.71 8.47 -21.48
CA LYS A 130 -24.02 9.24 -22.70
C LYS A 130 -24.49 8.39 -23.88
N PHE A 131 -24.17 7.09 -23.93
CA PHE A 131 -24.50 6.20 -25.04
C PHE A 131 -25.64 5.22 -24.74
N ASP A 132 -26.24 5.27 -23.55
CA ASP A 132 -27.42 4.48 -23.25
C ASP A 132 -28.66 5.02 -23.98
N ARG A 133 -28.85 4.54 -25.22
CA ARG A 133 -30.02 4.79 -26.08
C ARG A 133 -31.35 4.49 -25.37
N ASN A 134 -31.37 3.60 -24.37
CA ASN A 134 -32.58 3.22 -23.64
C ASN A 134 -32.97 4.23 -22.54
N HIS A 135 -32.04 5.07 -22.07
CA HIS A 135 -32.35 6.13 -21.11
C HIS A 135 -33.14 7.27 -21.77
N ASP A 136 -32.84 7.60 -23.02
CA ASP A 136 -33.60 8.59 -23.80
C ASP A 136 -35.00 8.08 -24.16
N ALA A 137 -35.13 6.80 -24.53
CA ALA A 137 -36.43 6.20 -24.84
C ALA A 137 -37.39 6.23 -23.62
N LYS A 138 -36.91 5.91 -22.41
CA LYS A 138 -37.71 5.98 -21.16
C LYS A 138 -38.09 7.41 -20.76
N ARG A 139 -37.25 8.41 -21.04
CA ARG A 139 -37.57 9.83 -20.79
C ARG A 139 -38.64 10.35 -21.75
N THR A 140 -38.62 9.88 -23.00
CA THR A 140 -39.55 10.30 -24.04
C THR A 140 -40.92 9.61 -23.90
N GLU A 141 -40.95 8.35 -23.44
CA GLU A 141 -42.19 7.61 -23.17
C GLU A 141 -42.97 8.18 -21.98
N LYS A 142 -42.26 8.69 -20.94
CA LYS A 142 -42.89 9.32 -19.77
C LYS A 142 -43.37 10.76 -20.02
N VAL A 143 -43.10 11.32 -21.21
CA VAL A 143 -43.42 12.70 -21.59
C VAL A 143 -44.34 12.76 -22.82
N ALA A 144 -44.86 11.62 -23.33
CA ALA A 144 -45.96 11.66 -24.29
C ALA A 144 -47.20 12.25 -23.59
N PRO A 145 -47.66 13.46 -23.97
CA PRO A 145 -48.85 14.06 -23.36
C PRO A 145 -50.07 13.30 -23.86
N ALA A 146 -50.96 12.93 -22.93
CA ALA A 146 -52.29 12.46 -23.24
C ALA A 146 -52.96 13.49 -24.18
N THR A 147 -53.15 13.11 -25.44
CA THR A 147 -53.88 13.90 -26.44
C THR A 147 -55.26 13.26 -26.62
N GLY A 148 -56.31 14.06 -26.40
CA GLY A 148 -57.74 13.70 -26.45
C GLY A 148 -58.31 13.62 -25.04
N THR A 149 -59.22 14.47 -24.57
CA THR A 149 -60.37 15.18 -25.16
C THR A 149 -60.64 16.34 -24.16
N GLU A 150 -60.87 17.60 -24.50
CA GLU A 150 -62.17 18.16 -24.87
C GLU A 150 -61.99 19.62 -25.31
N ALA A 151 -62.52 19.91 -26.49
CA ALA A 151 -62.57 21.23 -27.07
C ALA A 151 -63.64 22.07 -26.35
N GLN A 152 -63.27 23.28 -25.91
CA GLN A 152 -64.19 24.26 -25.36
C GLN A 152 -64.74 25.19 -26.43
N LYS A 153 -66.07 25.19 -26.63
CA LYS A 153 -67.02 26.33 -26.78
C LYS A 153 -68.40 25.80 -27.22
N PRO A 154 -69.53 26.56 -27.12
CA PRO A 154 -69.64 28.01 -26.92
C PRO A 154 -70.67 28.47 -25.86
N GLY A 155 -70.56 29.72 -25.43
CA GLY A 155 -71.69 30.44 -24.83
C GLY A 155 -72.72 30.79 -25.90
N ALA A 156 -73.98 30.49 -25.64
CA ALA A 156 -75.14 31.01 -26.35
C ALA A 156 -76.13 31.57 -25.31
N ILE A 157 -76.49 32.80 -25.59
CA ILE A 157 -77.51 33.68 -25.01
C ILE A 157 -78.87 32.95 -25.00
N HIS A 158 -79.54 32.89 -23.85
CA HIS A 158 -80.96 33.19 -23.61
C HIS A 158 -81.31 33.00 -22.13
#